data_AF-L0KAD6-F1
#
_entry.id   AF-L0KAD6-F1
#
_cell.length_a   1.000
_cell.length_b   1.000
_cell.length_c   1.000
_cell.angle_alpha   90.00
_cell.angle_beta   90.00
_cell.angle_gamma   90.00
#
_symmetry.space_group_name_H-M   'P 1'
#
loop_
_entity.id
_entity.type
_entity.pdbx_description
1 polymer ?
#
loop_
_entity_poly.entity_id
_entity_poly.type
_entity_poly.pdbx_seq_one_letter_code
_entity_poly.pdbx_strand_id
1 'polypeptide(L)'
;MNKESAWACPAERQIAESILMVLQRNVQSLIRAFMTATTNDQVRNLFGKYLKKELNCIHNTAKYFKLKNWASQPPKYPHKPPTTKEEINSGEAFHLWSHLCARYDQIELTKLYENYTHDPDFKFLLTNGLRMVLEDQLANLEQEMDHFGLPLPERPPKSIKTTQNAEVISDEMIYRNIMTGQQNMLRLHSSGLIQSITNDRIRNIYLDLIKEEIDILNKFIKYGKTKGWIRTVPNYNKNI
;
A
#
# COMPACT_ATOMS: atom_id res chain seq x y z
N MET A 1 29.89 -33.40 -6.59
CA MET A 1 30.12 -31.95 -6.81
C MET A 1 29.69 -31.22 -5.55
N ASN A 2 30.67 -30.74 -4.78
CA ASN A 2 30.51 -30.24 -3.41
C ASN A 2 29.60 -29.00 -3.35
N LYS A 3 28.54 -29.09 -2.55
CA LYS A 3 27.83 -27.91 -2.03
C LYS A 3 28.56 -27.48 -0.75
N GLU A 4 29.63 -26.72 -0.90
CA GLU A 4 29.98 -25.78 0.17
C GLU A 4 28.90 -24.70 0.16
N SER A 5 27.91 -24.83 1.05
CA SER A 5 27.05 -23.70 1.39
C SER A 5 27.92 -22.70 2.12
N ALA A 6 28.58 -21.82 1.35
CA ALA A 6 29.33 -20.71 1.90
C ALA A 6 28.36 -19.86 2.73
N TRP A 7 28.44 -20.01 4.05
CA TRP A 7 27.81 -19.09 4.98
C TRP A 7 28.38 -17.71 4.66
N ALA A 8 27.49 -16.75 4.43
CA ALA A 8 27.90 -15.37 4.24
C ALA A 8 28.80 -14.93 5.39
N CYS A 9 29.97 -14.38 5.06
CA CYS A 9 30.84 -13.80 6.08
C CYS A 9 30.05 -12.68 6.79
N PRO A 10 30.19 -12.48 8.11
CA PRO A 10 29.47 -11.44 8.83
C PRO A 10 29.51 -10.05 8.17
N ALA A 11 30.62 -9.71 7.52
CA ALA A 11 30.75 -8.47 6.75
C ALA A 11 29.77 -8.38 5.55
N GLU A 12 29.57 -9.47 4.80
CA GLU A 12 28.65 -9.50 3.66
C GLU A 12 27.19 -9.30 4.11
N ARG A 13 26.81 -9.90 5.25
CA ARG A 13 25.48 -9.70 5.85
C ARG A 13 25.27 -8.25 6.27
N GLN A 14 26.25 -7.66 6.95
CA GLN A 14 26.18 -6.27 7.39
C GLN A 14 26.06 -5.31 6.20
N ILE A 15 26.81 -5.56 5.11
CA ILE A 15 26.71 -4.79 3.88
C ILE A 15 25.32 -4.95 3.25
N ALA A 16 24.81 -6.18 3.16
CA ALA A 16 23.48 -6.45 2.62
C ALA A 16 22.37 -5.73 3.41
N GLU A 17 22.42 -5.78 4.73
CA GLU A 17 21.48 -5.07 5.61
C GLU A 17 21.55 -3.55 5.42
N SER A 18 22.76 -3.00 5.29
CA SER A 18 22.97 -1.57 5.03
C SER A 18 22.39 -1.14 3.68
N ILE A 19 22.64 -1.92 2.62
CA ILE A 19 22.08 -1.68 1.29
C ILE A 19 20.55 -1.73 1.34
N LEU A 20 20.00 -2.77 1.99
CA LEU A 20 18.55 -2.91 2.11
C LEU A 20 17.95 -1.70 2.83
N MET A 21 18.53 -1.29 3.97
CA MET A 21 18.06 -0.11 4.72
C MET A 21 18.04 1.16 3.87
N VAL A 22 19.07 1.39 3.04
CA VAL A 22 19.11 2.54 2.13
C VAL A 22 17.99 2.47 1.09
N LEU A 23 17.79 1.32 0.45
CA LEU A 23 16.71 1.12 -0.53
C LEU A 23 15.32 1.33 0.10
N GLN A 24 15.11 0.83 1.33
CA GLN A 24 13.87 1.02 2.08
C GLN A 24 13.59 2.51 2.34
N ARG A 25 14.62 3.27 2.75
CA ARG A 25 14.51 4.72 2.97
C ARG A 25 14.23 5.48 1.67
N ASN A 26 14.84 5.07 0.55
CA ASN A 26 14.58 5.66 -0.75
C ASN A 26 13.12 5.48 -1.17
N VAL A 27 12.59 4.25 -1.03
CA VAL A 27 11.17 3.96 -1.31
C VAL A 27 10.26 4.89 -0.49
N GLN A 28 10.47 4.96 0.83
CA GLN A 28 9.68 5.83 1.72
C GLN A 28 9.77 7.32 1.34
N SER A 29 10.97 7.79 0.99
CA SER A 29 11.20 9.18 0.59
C SER A 29 10.50 9.51 -0.74
N LEU A 30 10.59 8.61 -1.71
CA LEU A 30 9.94 8.76 -3.01
C LEU A 30 8.41 8.70 -2.92
N ILE A 31 7.86 7.84 -2.06
CA ILE A 31 6.42 7.81 -1.75
C ILE A 31 5.98 9.14 -1.18
N ARG A 32 6.69 9.67 -0.18
CA ARG A 32 6.38 10.98 0.39
C ARG A 32 6.40 12.06 -0.68
N ALA A 33 7.47 12.13 -1.47
CA ALA A 33 7.63 13.13 -2.53
C ALA A 33 6.51 13.03 -3.57
N PHE A 34 6.16 11.83 -4.01
CA PHE A 34 5.06 11.55 -4.94
C PHE A 34 3.72 12.04 -4.39
N MET A 35 3.37 11.69 -3.15
CA MET A 35 2.09 12.07 -2.53
C MET A 35 1.96 13.56 -2.27
N THR A 36 3.08 14.25 -2.00
CA THR A 36 3.06 15.70 -1.72
C THR A 36 3.14 16.57 -2.97
N ALA A 37 3.56 16.03 -4.11
CA ALA A 37 3.63 16.75 -5.39
C ALA A 37 2.24 16.90 -6.05
N THR A 38 1.24 17.35 -5.30
CA THR A 38 -0.14 17.45 -5.79
C THR A 38 -0.31 18.59 -6.79
N THR A 39 0.45 19.67 -6.69
CA THR A 39 0.28 20.87 -7.53
C THR A 39 1.07 20.84 -8.84
N ASN A 40 2.19 20.11 -8.90
CA ASN A 40 3.03 20.00 -10.10
C ASN A 40 3.02 18.56 -10.66
N ASP A 41 2.31 18.35 -11.77
CA ASP A 41 2.16 17.02 -12.38
C ASP A 41 3.46 16.49 -12.98
N GLN A 42 4.31 17.36 -13.54
CA GLN A 42 5.59 16.94 -14.11
C GLN A 42 6.51 16.39 -13.02
N VAL A 43 6.61 17.11 -11.90
CA VAL A 43 7.39 16.69 -10.72
C VAL A 43 6.80 15.42 -10.11
N ARG A 44 5.47 15.33 -9.97
CA ARG A 44 4.83 14.10 -9.46
C ARG A 44 5.09 12.90 -10.35
N ASN A 45 4.96 13.05 -11.67
CA ASN A 45 5.22 11.98 -12.62
C ASN A 45 6.69 11.54 -12.57
N LEU A 46 7.63 12.48 -12.38
CA LEU A 46 9.04 12.17 -12.18
C LEU A 46 9.26 11.32 -10.92
N PHE A 47 8.68 11.72 -9.79
CA PHE A 47 8.74 10.92 -8.56
C PHE A 47 8.07 9.56 -8.70
N GLY A 48 6.92 9.47 -9.39
CA GLY A 48 6.26 8.20 -9.68
C GLY A 48 7.13 7.26 -10.53
N LYS A 49 7.84 7.80 -11.52
CA LYS A 49 8.81 7.03 -12.33
C LYS A 49 9.96 6.50 -11.47
N TYR A 50 10.56 7.35 -10.64
CA TYR A 50 11.65 6.94 -9.76
C TYR A 50 11.19 5.96 -8.69
N LEU A 51 9.99 6.14 -8.14
CA LEU A 51 9.38 5.19 -7.21
C LEU A 51 9.21 3.81 -7.85
N LYS A 52 8.61 3.73 -9.05
CA LYS A 52 8.46 2.45 -9.77
C LYS A 52 9.81 1.76 -10.03
N LYS A 53 10.86 2.53 -10.33
CA LYS A 53 12.24 2.00 -10.46
C LYS A 53 12.75 1.46 -9.12
N GLU A 54 12.62 2.22 -8.04
CA GLU A 54 13.13 1.85 -6.72
C GLU A 54 12.41 0.62 -6.14
N LEU A 55 11.10 0.50 -6.38
CA LEU A 55 10.30 -0.68 -6.01
C LEU A 55 10.83 -1.95 -6.69
N ASN A 56 11.24 -1.87 -7.96
CA ASN A 56 11.87 -2.99 -8.65
C ASN A 56 13.29 -3.27 -8.12
N CYS A 57 14.05 -2.22 -7.80
CA CYS A 57 15.38 -2.36 -7.20
C CYS A 57 15.29 -3.13 -5.86
N ILE A 58 14.42 -2.72 -4.94
CA ILE A 58 14.30 -3.39 -3.64
C ILE A 58 13.79 -4.83 -3.81
N HIS A 59 12.85 -5.07 -4.72
CA HIS A 59 12.34 -6.42 -5.00
C HIS A 59 13.44 -7.37 -5.48
N ASN A 60 14.23 -6.94 -6.46
CA ASN A 60 15.31 -7.74 -7.04
C ASN A 60 16.45 -7.93 -6.05
N THR A 61 16.78 -6.90 -5.27
CA THR A 61 17.78 -6.98 -4.20
C THR A 61 17.36 -7.97 -3.11
N ALA A 62 16.10 -7.94 -2.68
CA ALA A 62 15.58 -8.90 -1.70
C ALA A 62 15.66 -10.34 -2.22
N LYS A 63 15.29 -10.58 -3.49
CA LYS A 63 15.46 -11.89 -4.15
C LYS A 63 16.92 -12.35 -4.16
N TYR A 64 17.83 -11.45 -4.50
CA TYR A 64 19.26 -11.74 -4.55
C TYR A 64 19.82 -12.07 -3.15
N PHE A 65 19.50 -11.27 -2.14
CA PHE A 65 19.95 -11.51 -0.76
C PHE A 65 19.39 -12.81 -0.19
N LYS A 66 18.15 -13.15 -0.52
CA LYS A 66 17.56 -14.45 -0.18
C LYS A 66 18.32 -15.61 -0.84
N LEU A 67 18.61 -15.51 -2.15
CA LEU A 67 19.38 -16.54 -2.88
C LEU A 67 20.77 -16.77 -2.28
N LYS A 68 21.40 -15.71 -1.77
CA LYS A 68 22.73 -15.75 -1.16
C LYS A 68 22.73 -16.11 0.33
N ASN A 69 21.57 -16.29 0.97
CA ASN A 69 21.45 -16.43 2.43
C ASN A 69 22.07 -15.23 3.20
N TRP A 70 21.98 -14.04 2.62
CA TRP A 70 22.46 -12.78 3.20
C TRP A 70 21.36 -12.05 3.96
N ALA A 71 20.10 -12.37 3.70
CA ALA A 71 18.96 -11.83 4.44
C ALA A 71 18.89 -12.42 5.84
N SER A 72 18.71 -11.54 6.84
CA SER A 72 18.39 -11.93 8.20
C SER A 72 17.11 -12.75 8.26
N GLN A 73 17.07 -13.72 9.17
CA GLN A 73 15.94 -14.62 9.36
C GLN A 73 15.09 -14.15 10.56
N PRO A 74 14.00 -13.41 10.34
CA PRO A 74 13.10 -12.99 11.39
C PRO A 74 12.37 -14.20 12.04
N PRO A 75 11.75 -14.00 13.23
CA PRO A 75 10.92 -15.02 13.86
C PRO A 75 9.81 -15.52 12.93
N LYS A 76 9.68 -16.84 12.82
CA LYS A 76 8.68 -17.48 11.96
C LYS A 76 7.29 -17.45 12.60
N TYR A 77 6.26 -17.33 11.77
CA TYR A 77 4.88 -17.54 12.20
C TYR A 77 4.60 -19.04 12.40
N PRO A 78 4.13 -19.49 13.59
CA PRO A 78 4.08 -20.92 13.90
C PRO A 78 2.81 -21.65 13.43
N HIS A 79 1.70 -20.94 13.19
CA HIS A 79 0.38 -21.57 13.04
C HIS A 79 -0.10 -21.63 11.58
N LYS A 80 0.60 -22.39 10.74
CA LYS A 80 0.21 -22.58 9.32
C LYS A 80 -0.58 -23.88 9.08
N PRO A 81 -1.48 -23.92 8.07
CA PRO A 81 -2.17 -25.14 7.70
C PRO A 81 -1.18 -26.24 7.23
N PRO A 82 -1.45 -27.54 7.47
CA PRO A 82 -0.59 -28.64 7.02
C PRO A 82 -0.38 -28.69 5.50
N THR A 83 -1.34 -28.16 4.74
CA THR A 83 -1.30 -28.07 3.27
C THR A 83 -0.33 -27.00 2.76
N THR A 84 0.00 -26.00 3.58
CA THR A 84 0.83 -24.86 3.19
C THR A 84 2.29 -25.13 3.50
N LYS A 85 3.08 -25.36 2.45
CA LYS A 85 4.53 -25.61 2.58
C LYS A 85 5.33 -24.32 2.77
N GLU A 86 4.85 -23.21 2.20
CA GLU A 86 5.46 -21.89 2.33
C GLU A 86 5.50 -21.45 3.81
N GLU A 87 6.54 -20.70 4.16
CA GLU A 87 6.70 -20.11 5.48
C GLU A 87 6.67 -18.59 5.35
N ILE A 88 6.09 -17.95 6.36
CA ILE A 88 6.13 -16.50 6.54
C ILE A 88 6.67 -16.18 7.93
N ASN A 89 7.23 -14.99 8.06
CA ASN A 89 7.65 -14.47 9.34
C ASN A 89 6.49 -13.74 10.06
N SER A 90 6.64 -13.49 11.36
CA SER A 90 5.60 -12.83 12.16
C SER A 90 5.28 -11.42 11.68
N GLY A 91 6.24 -10.70 11.10
CA GLY A 91 6.03 -9.39 10.48
C GLY A 91 5.21 -9.48 9.20
N GLU A 92 5.52 -10.42 8.31
CA GLU A 92 4.74 -10.70 7.09
C GLU A 92 3.28 -11.08 7.44
N ALA A 93 3.09 -11.94 8.45
CA ALA A 93 1.76 -12.28 8.97
C ALA A 93 1.01 -11.05 9.50
N PHE A 94 1.68 -10.21 10.28
CA PHE A 94 1.10 -8.98 10.81
C PHE A 94 0.74 -7.99 9.70
N HIS A 95 1.57 -7.86 8.66
CA HIS A 95 1.25 -7.01 7.52
C HIS A 95 0.01 -7.51 6.79
N LEU A 96 -0.15 -8.82 6.53
CA LEU A 96 -1.36 -9.33 5.91
C LEU A 96 -2.61 -8.99 6.73
N TRP A 97 -2.56 -9.27 8.04
CA TRP A 97 -3.68 -9.00 8.95
C TRP A 97 -4.01 -7.51 9.02
N SER A 98 -3.02 -6.64 9.20
CA SER A 98 -3.23 -5.19 9.30
C SER A 98 -3.74 -4.57 8.00
N HIS A 99 -3.32 -5.10 6.85
CA HIS A 99 -3.85 -4.68 5.55
C HIS A 99 -5.31 -5.10 5.38
N LEU A 100 -5.69 -6.30 5.82
CA LEU A 100 -7.08 -6.75 5.78
C LEU A 100 -7.97 -5.85 6.64
N CYS A 101 -7.55 -5.52 7.87
CA CYS A 101 -8.25 -4.54 8.72
C CYS A 101 -8.41 -3.18 8.00
N ALA A 102 -7.32 -2.65 7.44
CA ALA A 102 -7.37 -1.37 6.75
C ALA A 102 -8.31 -1.39 5.53
N ARG A 103 -8.41 -2.51 4.80
CA ARG A 103 -9.37 -2.63 3.69
C ARG A 103 -10.81 -2.71 4.16
N TYR A 104 -11.09 -3.39 5.26
CA TYR A 104 -12.42 -3.36 5.88
C TYR A 104 -12.84 -1.92 6.24
N ASP A 105 -11.98 -1.19 6.96
CA ASP A 105 -12.25 0.19 7.36
C ASP A 105 -12.48 1.10 6.14
N GLN A 106 -11.67 0.94 5.09
CA GLN A 106 -11.81 1.73 3.88
C GLN A 106 -13.08 1.43 3.10
N ILE A 107 -13.49 0.16 3.00
CA ILE A 107 -14.73 -0.23 2.35
C ILE A 107 -15.91 0.36 3.11
N GLU A 108 -15.91 0.24 4.45
CA GLU A 108 -16.97 0.79 5.29
C GLU A 108 -17.07 2.31 5.12
N LEU A 109 -15.94 3.02 5.23
CA LEU A 109 -15.89 4.47 5.10
C LEU A 109 -16.30 4.94 3.69
N THR A 110 -15.86 4.22 2.65
CA THR A 110 -16.19 4.59 1.26
C THR A 110 -17.68 4.36 0.97
N LYS A 111 -18.29 3.29 1.49
CA LYS A 111 -19.75 3.07 1.41
C LYS A 111 -20.53 4.16 2.14
N LEU A 112 -20.05 4.56 3.32
CA LEU A 112 -20.65 5.68 4.06
C LEU A 112 -20.62 6.96 3.22
N TYR A 113 -19.47 7.28 2.63
CA TYR A 113 -19.30 8.47 1.81
C TYR A 113 -20.07 8.42 0.49
N GLU A 114 -20.21 7.27 -0.16
CA GLU A 114 -21.06 7.11 -1.34
C GLU A 114 -22.52 7.53 -1.06
N ASN A 115 -23.03 7.25 0.14
CA ASN A 115 -24.38 7.67 0.54
C ASN A 115 -24.52 9.19 0.72
N TYR A 116 -23.42 9.88 1.07
CA TYR A 116 -23.39 11.33 1.30
C TYR A 116 -22.89 12.14 0.11
N THR A 117 -22.46 11.48 -0.96
CA THR A 117 -21.91 12.16 -2.14
C THR A 117 -23.03 12.68 -3.04
N HIS A 118 -22.95 13.97 -3.38
CA HIS A 118 -23.95 14.66 -4.20
C HIS A 118 -23.52 14.78 -5.66
N ASP A 119 -22.22 15.04 -5.91
CA ASP A 119 -21.63 15.08 -7.26
C ASP A 119 -21.74 13.71 -7.96
N PRO A 120 -22.47 13.60 -9.09
CA PRO A 120 -22.70 12.31 -9.76
C PRO A 120 -21.43 11.64 -10.27
N ASP A 121 -20.46 12.43 -10.78
CA ASP A 121 -19.19 11.90 -11.27
C ASP A 121 -18.38 11.34 -10.09
N PHE A 122 -18.40 12.05 -8.96
CA PHE A 122 -17.71 11.62 -7.76
C PHE A 122 -18.32 10.33 -7.21
N LYS A 123 -19.66 10.28 -7.15
CA LYS A 123 -20.39 9.10 -6.71
C LYS A 123 -20.03 7.90 -7.57
N PHE A 124 -20.05 8.05 -8.89
CA PHE A 124 -19.63 7.00 -9.83
C PHE A 124 -18.18 6.54 -9.58
N LEU A 125 -17.27 7.47 -9.31
CA LEU A 125 -15.89 7.15 -8.97
C LEU A 125 -15.80 6.33 -7.67
N LEU A 126 -16.53 6.70 -6.62
CA LEU A 126 -16.57 5.95 -5.35
C LEU A 126 -17.17 4.55 -5.55
N THR A 127 -18.30 4.43 -6.25
CA THR A 127 -18.93 3.14 -6.54
C THR A 127 -17.99 2.22 -7.31
N ASN A 128 -17.29 2.74 -8.33
CA ASN A 128 -16.34 1.93 -9.10
C ASN A 128 -15.10 1.58 -8.30
N GLY A 129 -14.57 2.51 -7.50
CA GLY A 129 -13.44 2.24 -6.61
C GLY A 129 -13.75 1.15 -5.58
N LEU A 130 -14.97 1.15 -5.03
CA LEU A 130 -15.45 0.07 -4.17
C LEU A 130 -15.42 -1.29 -4.89
N ARG A 131 -16.12 -1.38 -6.02
CA ARG A 131 -16.36 -2.65 -6.71
C ARG A 131 -15.14 -3.22 -7.45
N MET A 132 -14.39 -2.35 -8.12
CA MET A 132 -13.32 -2.77 -9.04
C MET A 132 -11.93 -2.78 -8.42
N VAL A 133 -11.77 -2.22 -7.21
CA VAL A 133 -10.47 -2.12 -6.57
C VAL A 133 -10.55 -2.69 -5.16
N LEU A 134 -11.37 -2.11 -4.29
CA LEU A 134 -11.35 -2.47 -2.88
C LEU A 134 -11.86 -3.90 -2.63
N GLU A 135 -12.95 -4.30 -3.29
CA GLU A 135 -13.48 -5.67 -3.17
C GLU A 135 -12.53 -6.73 -3.74
N ASP A 136 -11.88 -6.45 -4.88
CA ASP A 136 -10.90 -7.37 -5.49
C ASP A 136 -9.64 -7.52 -4.62
N GLN A 137 -9.10 -6.41 -4.12
CA GLN A 137 -7.95 -6.45 -3.21
C GLN A 137 -8.30 -7.10 -1.88
N LEU A 138 -9.52 -6.89 -1.37
CA LEU A 138 -10.02 -7.56 -0.17
C LEU A 138 -10.06 -9.08 -0.38
N ALA A 139 -10.67 -9.55 -1.47
CA ALA A 139 -10.77 -10.97 -1.77
C ALA A 139 -9.39 -11.63 -1.87
N ASN A 140 -8.43 -10.96 -2.52
CA ASN A 140 -7.05 -11.43 -2.59
C ASN A 140 -6.41 -11.52 -1.19
N LEU A 141 -6.57 -10.51 -0.33
CA LEU A 141 -6.04 -10.55 1.03
C LEU A 141 -6.68 -11.67 1.87
N GLU A 142 -7.99 -11.86 1.79
CA GLU A 142 -8.70 -12.94 2.49
C GLU A 142 -8.20 -14.33 2.05
N GLN A 143 -7.95 -14.51 0.76
CA GLN A 143 -7.36 -15.75 0.23
C GLN A 143 -5.96 -16.00 0.80
N GLU A 144 -5.13 -14.97 0.92
CA GLU A 144 -3.80 -15.11 1.51
C GLU A 144 -3.86 -15.39 3.02
N MET A 145 -4.80 -14.79 3.73
CA MET A 145 -5.04 -15.09 5.14
C MET A 145 -5.42 -16.56 5.34
N ASP A 146 -6.33 -17.09 4.53
CA ASP A 146 -6.70 -18.52 4.54
C ASP A 146 -5.51 -19.41 4.19
N HIS A 147 -4.77 -19.07 3.12
CA HIS A 147 -3.60 -19.82 2.68
C HIS A 147 -2.54 -19.96 3.79
N PHE A 148 -2.30 -18.91 4.58
CA PHE A 148 -1.34 -18.94 5.69
C PHE A 148 -1.95 -19.32 7.04
N GLY A 149 -3.25 -19.61 7.11
CA GLY A 149 -3.96 -19.96 8.34
C GLY A 149 -4.06 -18.83 9.36
N LEU A 150 -4.05 -17.58 8.88
CA LEU A 150 -4.16 -16.39 9.71
C LEU A 150 -5.62 -16.16 10.10
N PRO A 151 -5.90 -15.77 11.37
CA PRO A 151 -7.25 -15.47 11.78
C PRO A 151 -7.77 -14.23 11.06
N LEU A 152 -8.98 -14.33 10.50
CA LEU A 152 -9.64 -13.18 9.90
C LEU A 152 -10.11 -12.21 11.01
N PRO A 153 -9.87 -10.89 10.87
CA PRO A 153 -10.48 -9.89 11.74
C PRO A 153 -11.99 -9.85 11.53
N GLU A 154 -12.71 -9.26 12.49
CA GLU A 154 -14.16 -9.08 12.40
C GLU A 154 -14.53 -8.27 11.16
N ARG A 155 -15.52 -8.74 10.39
CA ARG A 155 -15.99 -8.04 9.19
C ARG A 155 -16.94 -6.92 9.60
N PRO A 156 -16.78 -5.70 9.04
CA PRO A 156 -17.75 -4.64 9.25
C PRO A 156 -19.11 -4.98 8.61
N PRO A 157 -20.20 -4.30 9.02
CA PRO A 157 -21.53 -4.56 8.51
C PRO A 157 -21.61 -4.49 6.98
N LYS A 158 -22.34 -5.43 6.36
CA LYS A 158 -22.47 -5.48 4.88
C LYS A 158 -23.09 -4.22 4.27
N SER A 159 -24.02 -3.60 4.99
CA SER A 159 -24.75 -2.41 4.56
C SER A 159 -24.85 -1.40 5.70
N ILE A 160 -24.52 -0.14 5.40
CA ILE A 160 -24.74 0.99 6.29
C ILE A 160 -25.99 1.72 5.80
N LYS A 161 -27.07 1.68 6.59
CA LYS A 161 -28.27 2.48 6.32
C LYS A 161 -28.17 3.79 7.09
N THR A 162 -28.09 4.91 6.39
CA THR A 162 -28.10 6.25 7.01
C THR A 162 -29.52 6.81 7.00
N THR A 163 -29.96 7.39 8.13
CA THR A 163 -31.36 7.85 8.32
C THR A 163 -31.51 9.36 8.54
N GLN A 164 -30.45 10.17 8.48
CA GLN A 164 -30.52 11.62 8.78
C GLN A 164 -29.57 12.50 7.94
N ASN A 165 -29.99 13.76 7.75
CA ASN A 165 -29.48 14.84 6.88
C ASN A 165 -28.01 14.76 6.44
N ALA A 166 -27.82 14.48 5.14
CA ALA A 166 -26.55 14.51 4.42
C ALA A 166 -25.94 15.91 4.26
N GLU A 167 -26.72 16.97 4.50
CA GLU A 167 -26.38 18.35 4.14
C GLU A 167 -25.13 18.92 4.84
N VAL A 168 -24.63 18.27 5.89
CA VAL A 168 -23.45 18.73 6.65
C VAL A 168 -22.12 18.28 6.02
N ILE A 169 -22.12 17.23 5.20
CA ILE A 169 -20.90 16.63 4.63
C ILE A 169 -20.75 17.06 3.17
N SER A 170 -19.75 17.89 2.87
CA SER A 170 -19.46 18.30 1.49
C SER A 170 -18.66 17.26 0.71
N ASP A 171 -18.89 17.19 -0.60
CA ASP A 171 -18.13 16.32 -1.52
C ASP A 171 -16.62 16.61 -1.45
N GLU A 172 -16.24 17.87 -1.25
CA GLU A 172 -14.85 18.27 -1.08
C GLU A 172 -14.24 17.69 0.21
N MET A 173 -15.00 17.64 1.31
CA MET A 173 -14.56 16.99 2.55
C MET A 173 -14.38 15.49 2.34
N ILE A 174 -15.36 14.84 1.72
CA ILE A 174 -15.32 13.40 1.39
C ILE A 174 -14.08 13.11 0.54
N TYR A 175 -13.87 13.86 -0.54
CA TYR A 175 -12.72 13.72 -1.43
C TYR A 175 -11.40 13.79 -0.67
N ARG A 176 -11.23 14.77 0.22
CA ARG A 176 -9.99 14.91 1.00
C ARG A 176 -9.77 13.74 1.98
N ASN A 177 -10.84 13.21 2.57
CA ASN A 177 -10.74 12.06 3.46
C ASN A 177 -10.37 10.78 2.69
N ILE A 178 -11.01 10.52 1.55
CA ILE A 178 -10.64 9.40 0.67
C ILE A 178 -9.19 9.54 0.17
N MET A 179 -8.78 10.74 -0.26
CA MET A 179 -7.41 10.99 -0.70
C MET A 179 -6.39 10.70 0.41
N THR A 180 -6.70 11.10 1.65
CA THR A 180 -5.87 10.81 2.82
C THR A 180 -5.79 9.29 3.08
N GLY A 181 -6.93 8.60 2.96
CA GLY A 181 -6.99 7.13 3.03
C GLY A 181 -6.08 6.46 2.00
N GLN A 182 -6.16 6.86 0.73
CA GLN A 182 -5.30 6.34 -0.35
C GLN A 182 -3.80 6.57 -0.07
N GLN A 183 -3.44 7.77 0.41
CA GLN A 183 -2.06 8.07 0.80
C GLN A 183 -1.57 7.21 1.98
N ASN A 184 -2.44 6.91 2.93
CA ASN A 184 -2.12 6.03 4.06
C ASN A 184 -1.94 4.58 3.59
N MET A 185 -2.77 4.12 2.65
CA MET A 185 -2.62 2.78 2.07
C MET A 185 -1.34 2.63 1.28
N LEU A 186 -0.97 3.63 0.48
CA LEU A 186 0.31 3.61 -0.22
C LEU A 186 1.49 3.44 0.75
N ARG A 187 1.45 4.10 1.92
CA ARG A 187 2.44 3.92 2.99
C ARG A 187 2.38 2.53 3.63
N LEU A 188 1.19 2.02 3.88
CA LEU A 188 0.97 0.72 4.50
C LEU A 188 1.48 -0.41 3.59
N HIS A 189 1.12 -0.39 2.30
CA HIS A 189 1.65 -1.34 1.31
C HIS A 189 3.16 -1.29 1.22
N SER A 190 3.73 -0.09 1.27
CA SER A 190 5.17 0.09 1.21
C SER A 190 5.86 -0.45 2.45
N SER A 191 5.24 -0.33 3.62
CA SER A 191 5.71 -0.95 4.86
C SER A 191 5.66 -2.49 4.77
N GLY A 192 4.60 -3.04 4.18
CA GLY A 192 4.49 -4.46 3.87
C GLY A 192 5.61 -4.93 2.93
N LEU A 193 5.82 -4.25 1.80
CA LEU A 193 6.87 -4.57 0.83
C LEU A 193 8.26 -4.59 1.48
N ILE A 194 8.63 -3.50 2.17
CA ILE A 194 9.99 -3.35 2.71
C ILE A 194 10.30 -4.35 3.83
N GLN A 195 9.29 -4.86 4.53
CA GLN A 195 9.45 -5.85 5.61
C GLN A 195 9.29 -7.30 5.12
N SER A 196 8.82 -7.51 3.89
CA SER A 196 8.60 -8.85 3.29
C SER A 196 9.81 -9.32 2.49
N ILE A 197 10.94 -9.52 3.16
CA ILE A 197 12.20 -9.94 2.51
C ILE A 197 12.25 -11.45 2.29
N THR A 198 11.68 -12.22 3.22
CA THR A 198 11.83 -13.68 3.26
C THR A 198 10.84 -14.41 2.37
N ASN A 199 9.63 -13.88 2.19
CA ASN A 199 8.60 -14.50 1.36
C ASN A 199 8.36 -13.72 0.05
N ASP A 200 8.57 -14.38 -1.08
CA ASP A 200 8.45 -13.78 -2.42
C ASP A 200 6.99 -13.53 -2.81
N ARG A 201 6.08 -14.42 -2.40
CA ARG A 201 4.64 -14.32 -2.66
C ARG A 201 4.09 -13.06 -1.99
N ILE A 202 4.34 -12.92 -0.68
CA ILE A 202 3.95 -11.73 0.11
C ILE A 202 4.55 -10.45 -0.48
N ARG A 203 5.84 -10.48 -0.82
CA ARG A 203 6.50 -9.31 -1.41
C ARG A 203 5.89 -8.89 -2.75
N ASN A 204 5.53 -9.86 -3.61
CA ASN A 204 4.86 -9.57 -4.88
C ASN A 204 3.48 -8.94 -4.68
N ILE A 205 2.70 -9.44 -3.72
CA ILE A 205 1.38 -8.86 -3.39
C ILE A 205 1.50 -7.36 -3.09
N TYR A 206 2.41 -6.98 -2.19
CA TYR A 206 2.61 -5.58 -1.86
C TYR A 206 3.20 -4.77 -3.02
N LEU A 207 4.08 -5.35 -3.82
CA LEU A 207 4.61 -4.68 -5.01
C LEU A 207 3.50 -4.30 -5.99
N ASP A 208 2.55 -5.20 -6.20
CA ASP A 208 1.45 -5.00 -7.13
C ASP A 208 0.41 -4.02 -6.56
N LEU A 209 0.07 -4.14 -5.27
CA LEU A 209 -0.78 -3.17 -4.57
C LEU A 209 -0.22 -1.74 -4.64
N ILE A 210 1.10 -1.55 -4.44
CA ILE A 210 1.73 -0.23 -4.55
C ILE A 210 1.62 0.34 -5.97
N LYS A 211 1.86 -0.48 -6.99
CA LYS A 211 1.79 -0.03 -8.39
C LYS A 211 0.37 0.41 -8.75
N GLU A 212 -0.62 -0.35 -8.34
CA GLU A 212 -2.03 -0.01 -8.53
C GLU A 212 -2.41 1.27 -7.79
N GLU A 213 -2.03 1.39 -6.52
CA GLU A 213 -2.33 2.56 -5.67
C GLU A 213 -1.66 3.85 -6.22
N ILE A 214 -0.46 3.76 -6.80
CA ILE A 214 0.19 4.89 -7.50
C ILE A 214 -0.66 5.37 -8.67
N ASP A 215 -1.22 4.45 -9.46
CA ASP A 215 -2.01 4.79 -10.64
C ASP A 215 -3.40 5.33 -10.24
N ILE A 216 -4.00 4.77 -9.19
CA ILE A 216 -5.25 5.27 -8.58
C ILE A 216 -5.04 6.69 -8.03
N LEU A 217 -4.04 6.91 -7.18
CA LEU A 217 -3.80 8.21 -6.56
C LEU A 217 -3.48 9.28 -7.61
N ASN A 218 -2.77 8.92 -8.69
CA ASN A 218 -2.55 9.82 -9.82
C ASN A 218 -3.84 10.27 -10.49
N LYS A 219 -4.79 9.35 -10.72
CA LYS A 219 -6.11 9.67 -11.30
C LYS A 219 -6.93 10.50 -10.32
N PHE A 220 -6.91 10.14 -9.04
CA PHE A 220 -7.66 10.83 -7.99
C PHE A 220 -7.21 12.28 -7.80
N ILE A 221 -5.89 12.52 -7.77
CA ILE A 221 -5.31 13.88 -7.74
C ILE A 221 -5.76 14.69 -8.97
N LYS A 222 -5.71 14.12 -10.18
CA LYS A 222 -6.17 14.84 -11.38
C LYS A 222 -7.64 15.22 -11.28
N TYR A 223 -8.49 14.32 -10.81
CA TYR A 223 -9.90 14.58 -10.57
C TYR A 223 -10.13 15.70 -9.54
N GLY A 224 -9.41 15.67 -8.42
CA GLY A 224 -9.48 16.74 -7.42
C GLY A 224 -9.07 18.11 -7.96
N LYS A 225 -8.09 18.16 -8.88
CA LYS A 225 -7.73 19.41 -9.57
C LYS A 225 -8.88 19.95 -10.42
N THR A 226 -9.54 19.09 -11.19
CA THR A 226 -10.65 19.51 -12.06
C THR A 226 -11.83 20.06 -11.28
N LYS A 227 -12.05 19.57 -10.05
CA LYS A 227 -13.12 20.03 -9.16
C LYS A 227 -12.69 21.19 -8.24
N GLY A 228 -11.41 21.54 -8.20
CA GLY A 228 -10.87 22.56 -7.28
C GLY A 228 -10.79 22.11 -5.82
N TRP A 229 -10.84 20.80 -5.55
CA TRP A 229 -10.90 20.23 -4.20
C TRP A 229 -9.53 19.96 -3.57
N ILE A 230 -8.45 20.17 -4.33
CA ILE A 230 -7.09 20.13 -3.81
C ILE A 230 -6.76 21.47 -3.18
N ARG A 231 -6.34 21.43 -1.91
CA ARG A 231 -5.88 22.62 -1.19
C ARG A 231 -4.74 23.30 -1.94
N THR A 232 -4.87 24.61 -2.10
CA THR A 232 -3.80 25.44 -2.61
C THR A 232 -2.64 25.43 -1.62
N VAL A 233 -1.44 25.18 -2.11
CA VAL A 233 -0.21 25.33 -1.31
C VAL A 233 0.22 26.80 -1.37
N PRO A 234 0.97 27.30 -0.37
CA PRO A 234 1.57 28.62 -0.46
C PRO A 234 2.37 28.77 -1.76
N ASN A 235 2.02 29.77 -2.57
CA ASN A 235 2.77 30.13 -3.76
C ASN A 235 3.77 31.23 -3.37
N TYR A 236 5.03 31.02 -3.74
CA TYR A 236 6.02 32.09 -3.62
C TYR A 236 5.71 33.18 -4.67
N ASN A 237 5.12 34.28 -4.23
CA ASN A 237 4.95 35.48 -5.03
C ASN A 237 6.11 36.43 -4.70
N LYS A 238 6.92 36.79 -5.71
CA LYS A 238 8.02 37.76 -5.57
C LYS A 238 7.55 39.22 -5.36
N ASN A 239 6.24 39.47 -5.33
CA ASN A 239 5.66 40.81 -5.38
C ASN A 239 4.87 41.14 -4.10
N ILE A 240 5.52 41.06 -2.94
CA ILE A 240 5.12 41.78 -1.71
C ILE A 240 6.34 42.58 -1.27
#